data_AF-A0AAE3FY58-F1
#
_entry.id   AF-A0AAE3FY58-F1
#
_cell.length_a   1.000
_cell.length_b   1.000
_cell.length_c   1.000
_cell.angle_alpha   90.00
_cell.angle_beta   90.00
_cell.angle_gamma   90.00
#
_symmetry.space_group_name_H-M   'P 1'
#
loop_
_entity.id
_entity.type
_entity.pdbx_description
1 polymer ?
#
loop_
_entity_poly.entity_id
_entity_poly.type
_entity_poly.pdbx_seq_one_letter_code
_entity_poly.pdbx_strand_id
1 'polypeptide(L)'
;MTRNTLPDDFFDWISPKKEALIQVLLEAEGEWVMGDDVRQRMRDSHGLNVPDESGAIASHQGHLTKRYSKKFSRDIIDVRWADESRGLAKYRIGDKYINELKNHFGK
;
A
#
# COMPACT_ATOMS: atom_id res chain seq x y z
N MET A 1 8.65 5.96 -20.69
CA MET A 1 7.31 6.59 -20.62
C MET A 1 6.71 6.31 -19.25
N THR A 2 6.26 7.33 -18.53
CA THR A 2 5.43 7.13 -17.33
C THR A 2 4.05 6.67 -17.78
N ARG A 3 3.64 5.45 -17.41
CA ARG A 3 2.25 5.01 -17.57
C ARG A 3 1.34 5.91 -16.72
N ASN A 4 0.23 6.37 -17.30
CA ASN A 4 -0.77 7.19 -16.62
C ASN A 4 -1.94 6.36 -16.08
N THR A 5 -1.95 5.06 -16.37
CA THR A 5 -2.94 4.09 -15.91
C THR A 5 -2.24 2.92 -15.22
N LEU A 6 -2.99 2.18 -14.41
CA LEU A 6 -2.52 0.91 -13.85
C LEU A 6 -2.20 -0.07 -14.99
N PRO A 7 -1.18 -0.94 -14.82
CA PRO A 7 -0.99 -2.09 -15.69
C PRO A 7 -2.26 -2.95 -15.73
N ASP A 8 -2.61 -3.45 -16.91
CA ASP A 8 -3.82 -4.27 -17.10
C ASP A 8 -3.83 -5.51 -16.20
N ASP A 9 -2.66 -6.07 -15.89
CA ASP A 9 -2.48 -7.25 -15.02
C ASP A 9 -2.43 -6.92 -13.52
N PHE A 10 -2.58 -5.65 -13.13
CA PHE A 10 -2.31 -5.22 -11.75
C PHE A 10 -3.23 -5.90 -10.73
N PHE A 11 -4.55 -5.85 -10.97
CA PHE A 11 -5.53 -6.42 -10.05
C PHE A 11 -5.52 -7.95 -10.07
N ASP A 12 -5.20 -8.57 -11.21
CA ASP A 12 -5.05 -10.04 -11.30
C ASP A 12 -3.83 -10.56 -10.53
N TRP A 13 -2.81 -9.72 -10.37
CA TRP A 13 -1.53 -10.11 -9.78
C TRP A 13 -1.44 -9.85 -8.28
N ILE A 14 -2.12 -8.83 -7.75
CA ILE A 14 -2.01 -8.51 -6.34
C ILE A 14 -2.64 -9.61 -5.47
N SER A 15 -1.96 -9.94 -4.38
CA SER A 15 -2.46 -10.92 -3.40
C SER A 15 -3.53 -10.27 -2.51
N PRO A 16 -4.42 -11.04 -1.86
CA PRO A 16 -5.42 -10.51 -0.91
C PRO A 16 -4.83 -9.59 0.18
N LYS A 17 -3.61 -9.89 0.66
CA LYS A 17 -2.90 -9.01 1.62
C LYS A 17 -2.54 -7.64 1.05
N LYS A 18 -2.20 -7.56 -0.24
CA LYS A 18 -1.88 -6.28 -0.91
C LYS A 18 -3.16 -5.50 -1.18
N GLU A 19 -4.25 -6.18 -1.53
CA GLU A 19 -5.57 -5.56 -1.67
C GLU A 19 -6.01 -4.92 -0.35
N ALA A 20 -5.98 -5.67 0.76
CA ALA A 20 -6.32 -5.15 2.08
C ALA A 20 -5.44 -3.95 2.48
N LEU A 21 -4.13 -4.01 2.20
CA LEU A 21 -3.23 -2.88 2.44
C LEU A 21 -3.65 -1.64 1.64
N ILE A 22 -3.99 -1.80 0.36
CA ILE A 22 -4.44 -0.69 -0.49
C ILE A 22 -5.77 -0.13 0.00
N GLN A 23 -6.73 -0.99 0.38
CA GLN A 23 -8.03 -0.58 0.91
C GLN A 23 -7.90 0.21 2.22
N VAL A 24 -7.13 -0.28 3.19
CA VAL A 24 -6.85 0.43 4.45
C VAL A 24 -6.23 1.82 4.21
N LEU A 25 -5.35 1.95 3.22
CA LEU A 25 -4.75 3.23 2.86
C LEU A 25 -5.69 4.16 2.08
N LEU A 26 -6.66 3.61 1.33
CA LEU A 26 -7.71 4.37 0.67
C LEU A 26 -8.72 4.93 1.69
N GLU A 27 -9.11 4.12 2.67
CA GLU A 27 -9.99 4.50 3.79
C GLU A 27 -9.39 5.61 4.67
N ALA A 28 -8.08 5.77 4.65
CA ALA A 28 -7.41 6.87 5.32
C ALA A 28 -7.55 8.22 4.59
N GLU A 29 -8.25 8.27 3.45
CA GLU A 29 -8.60 9.51 2.71
C GLU A 29 -7.41 10.42 2.38
N GLY A 30 -6.22 9.85 2.18
CA GLY A 30 -5.00 10.61 1.90
C GLY A 30 -4.25 11.10 3.14
N GLU A 31 -4.63 10.64 4.33
CA GLU A 31 -3.85 10.82 5.55
C GLU A 31 -2.65 9.88 5.63
N TRP A 32 -1.62 10.34 6.33
CA TRP A 32 -0.44 9.53 6.63
C TRP A 32 -0.67 8.69 7.87
N VAL A 33 -0.72 7.37 7.70
CA VAL A 33 -1.00 6.42 8.78
C VAL A 33 0.27 5.72 9.21
N MET A 34 0.46 5.52 10.52
CA MET A 34 1.61 4.77 11.04
C MET A 34 1.56 3.30 10.60
N GLY A 35 2.73 2.70 10.37
CA GLY A 35 2.79 1.33 9.88
C GLY A 35 2.16 0.29 10.81
N ASP A 36 2.25 0.47 12.12
CA ASP A 36 1.56 -0.36 13.13
C ASP A 36 0.04 -0.24 13.03
N ASP A 37 -0.50 0.99 12.94
CA ASP A 37 -1.92 1.24 12.75
C ASP A 37 -2.45 0.59 11.45
N VAL A 38 -1.69 0.68 10.35
CA VAL A 38 -2.06 0.02 9.08
C VAL A 38 -2.15 -1.49 9.26
N ARG A 39 -1.14 -2.11 9.91
CA ARG A 39 -1.15 -3.56 10.15
C ARG A 39 -2.31 -3.97 11.04
N GLN A 40 -2.61 -3.18 12.07
CA GLN A 40 -3.72 -3.45 12.96
C GLN A 40 -5.06 -3.41 12.21
N ARG A 41 -5.31 -2.39 11.39
CA ARG A 41 -6.50 -2.31 10.53
C ARG A 41 -6.59 -3.46 9.53
N MET A 42 -5.47 -3.92 8.96
CA MET A 42 -5.46 -5.09 8.09
C MET A 42 -5.87 -6.38 8.82
N ARG A 43 -5.51 -6.53 10.10
CA ARG A 43 -5.95 -7.67 10.93
C ARG A 43 -7.44 -7.55 11.25
N ASP A 44 -7.87 -6.38 11.67
CA ASP A 44 -9.24 -6.15 12.18
C ASP A 44 -10.28 -6.17 11.05
N SER A 45 -10.04 -5.42 9.97
CA SER A 45 -11.02 -5.25 8.88
C SER A 45 -11.03 -6.41 7.88
N HIS A 46 -9.91 -7.14 7.73
CA HIS A 46 -9.77 -8.17 6.71
C HIS A 46 -9.42 -9.57 7.26
N GLY A 47 -9.35 -9.74 8.60
CA GLY A 47 -9.07 -11.03 9.24
C GLY A 47 -7.69 -11.61 8.87
N LEU A 48 -6.76 -10.78 8.41
CA LEU A 48 -5.48 -11.24 7.87
C LEU A 48 -4.46 -11.46 8.98
N ASN A 49 -3.71 -12.56 8.90
CA ASN A 49 -2.51 -12.72 9.72
C ASN A 49 -1.37 -11.87 9.16
N VAL A 50 -1.17 -10.70 9.77
CA VAL A 50 -0.11 -9.73 9.44
C VAL A 50 0.90 -9.70 10.60
N PRO A 51 2.19 -10.04 10.37
CA PRO A 51 3.22 -9.97 11.40
C PRO A 51 3.31 -8.58 12.03
N ASP A 52 3.68 -8.46 13.30
CA ASP A 52 3.76 -7.15 13.97
C ASP A 52 5.06 -6.37 13.70
N GLU A 53 5.85 -6.84 12.76
CA GLU A 53 7.16 -6.31 12.43
C GLU A 53 7.05 -5.08 11.51
N SER A 54 7.90 -4.09 11.77
CA SER A 54 7.99 -2.84 10.98
C SER A 54 8.23 -3.06 9.49
N GLY A 55 8.83 -4.20 9.10
CA GLY A 55 9.14 -4.54 7.71
C GLY A 55 7.97 -5.12 6.90
N ALA A 56 6.83 -5.48 7.52
CA ALA A 56 5.77 -6.21 6.83
C ALA A 56 5.18 -5.42 5.65
N ILE A 57 4.96 -4.12 5.80
CA ILE A 57 4.46 -3.24 4.73
C ILE A 57 5.54 -3.00 3.66
N ALA A 58 6.79 -2.81 4.09
CA ALA A 58 7.92 -2.61 3.18
C ALA A 58 8.11 -3.82 2.23
N SER A 59 7.83 -5.04 2.69
CA SER A 59 7.85 -6.24 1.85
C SER A 59 6.87 -6.15 0.67
N HIS A 60 5.66 -5.62 0.90
CA HIS A 60 4.68 -5.41 -0.18
C HIS A 60 5.18 -4.40 -1.22
N GLN A 61 5.81 -3.31 -0.80
CA GLN A 61 6.45 -2.36 -1.72
C GLN A 61 7.65 -2.97 -2.46
N GLY A 62 8.42 -3.86 -1.81
CA GLY A 62 9.48 -4.62 -2.45
C GLY A 62 8.96 -5.48 -3.61
N HIS A 63 7.83 -6.16 -3.41
CA HIS A 63 7.18 -6.94 -4.48
C HIS A 63 6.73 -6.08 -5.66
N LEU A 64 6.07 -4.94 -5.39
CA LEU A 64 5.67 -3.98 -6.43
C LEU A 64 6.87 -3.42 -7.19
N THR A 65 7.94 -3.12 -6.46
CA THR A 65 9.19 -2.61 -7.03
C THR A 65 9.82 -3.63 -7.97
N LYS A 66 9.87 -4.90 -7.56
CA LYS A 66 10.43 -5.99 -8.37
C LYS A 66 9.62 -6.25 -9.64
N ARG A 67 8.28 -6.15 -9.56
CA ARG A 67 7.39 -6.43 -10.70
C ARG A 67 7.34 -5.29 -11.71
N TYR A 68 7.19 -4.05 -11.24
CA TYR A 68 6.89 -2.92 -12.11
C TYR A 68 8.02 -1.88 -12.11
N SER A 69 8.31 -1.26 -10.97
CA SER A 69 9.47 -0.40 -10.72
C SER A 69 9.38 0.24 -9.33
N LYS A 70 10.49 0.79 -8.84
CA LYS A 70 10.50 1.59 -7.60
C LYS A 70 9.54 2.78 -7.69
N LYS A 71 9.52 3.47 -8.83
CA LYS A 71 8.60 4.59 -9.07
C LYS A 71 7.15 4.14 -9.00
N PHE A 72 6.80 3.06 -9.71
CA PHE A 72 5.45 2.51 -9.67
C PHE A 72 5.03 2.14 -8.24
N SER A 73 5.91 1.48 -7.47
CA SER A 73 5.61 1.15 -6.08
C SER A 73 5.27 2.39 -5.23
N ARG A 74 5.93 3.52 -5.47
CA ARG A 74 5.66 4.81 -4.79
C ARG A 74 4.42 5.52 -5.31
N ASP A 75 4.14 5.37 -6.59
CA ASP A 75 2.92 5.86 -7.21
C ASP A 75 1.66 5.14 -6.66
N ILE A 76 1.79 3.92 -6.11
CA ILE A 76 0.70 3.17 -5.45
C ILE A 76 0.69 3.41 -3.93
N ILE A 77 1.83 3.19 -3.27
CA ILE A 77 1.98 3.33 -1.82
C ILE A 77 3.15 4.25 -1.57
N ASP A 78 2.88 5.43 -1.03
CA ASP A 78 3.93 6.32 -0.57
C ASP A 78 4.35 5.95 0.86
N VAL A 79 5.61 6.21 1.18
CA VAL A 79 6.17 5.96 2.51
C VAL A 79 7.18 7.04 2.89
N ARG A 80 7.10 7.50 4.13
CA ARG A 80 8.09 8.39 4.73
C ARG A 80 8.47 7.89 6.11
N TRP A 81 9.72 8.13 6.50
CA TRP A 81 10.15 7.85 7.87
C TRP A 81 9.49 8.82 8.85
N ALA A 82 8.89 8.28 9.90
CA ALA A 82 8.50 9.04 11.07
C ALA A 82 9.64 9.08 12.09
N ASP A 83 10.36 7.95 12.23
CA ASP A 83 11.60 7.83 13.00
C ASP A 83 12.45 6.71 12.39
N GLU A 84 13.49 7.09 11.65
CA GLU A 84 14.38 6.14 10.96
C GLU A 84 15.19 5.30 11.95
N SER A 85 15.55 5.85 13.11
CA SER A 85 16.33 5.14 14.15
C SER A 85 15.56 3.97 14.76
N ARG A 86 14.23 4.08 14.79
CA ARG A 86 13.31 3.07 15.31
C ARG A 86 12.65 2.24 14.21
N GLY A 87 12.98 2.50 12.94
CA GLY A 87 12.35 1.86 11.79
C GLY A 87 10.86 2.15 11.66
N LEU A 88 10.40 3.30 12.19
CA LEU A 88 8.99 3.70 12.15
C LEU A 88 8.72 4.50 10.88
N ALA A 89 7.80 3.98 10.07
CA ALA A 89 7.38 4.60 8.83
C ALA A 89 5.88 4.91 8.83
N LYS A 90 5.52 5.99 8.13
CA LYS A 90 4.14 6.34 7.79
C LYS A 90 3.90 6.03 6.33
N TYR A 91 2.69 5.57 6.04
CA TYR A 91 2.25 5.18 4.72
C TYR A 91 1.01 5.97 4.32
N ARG A 92 0.86 6.17 3.01
CA ARG A 92 -0.31 6.79 2.40
C ARG A 92 -0.53 6.16 1.03
N ILE A 93 -1.78 6.14 0.56
CA ILE A 93 -2.03 5.86 -0.85
C ILE A 93 -1.39 6.94 -1.74
N GLY A 94 -0.82 6.51 -2.87
CA GLY A 94 -0.28 7.41 -3.88
C GLY A 94 -1.39 8.06 -4.70
N ASP A 95 -1.20 9.33 -5.08
CA ASP A 95 -2.23 10.12 -5.74
C ASP A 95 -2.44 9.74 -7.21
N LYS A 96 -1.42 9.14 -7.84
CA LYS A 96 -1.38 8.98 -9.30
C LYS A 96 -2.48 8.08 -9.85
N TYR A 97 -2.75 6.97 -9.18
CA TYR A 97 -3.73 5.97 -9.62
C TYR A 97 -4.97 5.94 -8.70
N ILE A 98 -5.13 6.95 -7.84
CA ILE A 98 -6.16 6.94 -6.79
C ILE A 98 -7.57 6.75 -7.35
N ASN A 99 -7.88 7.31 -8.51
CA ASN A 99 -9.19 7.16 -9.13
C ASN A 99 -9.44 5.74 -9.62
N GLU A 100 -8.45 5.09 -10.25
CA GLU A 100 -8.57 3.70 -10.71
C GLU A 100 -8.71 2.75 -9.52
N LEU A 101 -7.93 2.98 -8.46
CA LEU A 101 -8.00 2.20 -7.22
C LEU A 101 -9.36 2.38 -6.54
N LYS A 102 -9.85 3.62 -6.38
CA LYS A 102 -11.19 3.90 -5.83
C LYS A 102 -12.30 3.28 -6.68
N ASN A 103 -12.21 3.36 -8.00
CA ASN A 103 -13.22 2.77 -8.89
C ASN A 103 -13.26 1.24 -8.79
N HIS A 104 -12.11 0.60 -8.56
CA HIS A 104 -12.04 -0.85 -8.40
C HIS A 104 -12.56 -1.33 -7.04
N PHE A 105 -12.14 -0.66 -5.95
CA PHE A 105 -12.46 -1.08 -4.58
C PHE A 105 -13.73 -0.46 -4.00
N GLY A 106 -14.23 0.65 -4.54
CA GLY A 106 -15.42 1.38 -4.07
C GLY A 106 -16.75 0.77 -4.52
N LYS A 107 -16.82 -0.56 -4.63
CA LYS A 107 -18.07 -1.30 -4.86
C LYS A 107 -18.77 -1.62 -3.56
#